data_AF-A0A0D7AHM1-F1
#
_entry.id   AF-A0A0D7AHM1-F1
#
_cell.length_a   1.000
_cell.length_b   1.000
_cell.length_c   1.000
_cell.angle_alpha   90.00
_cell.angle_beta   90.00
_cell.angle_gamma   90.00
#
_symmetry.space_group_name_H-M   'P 1'
#
loop_
_entity.id
_entity.type
_entity.pdbx_description
1 polymer ?
#
loop_
_entity_poly.entity_id
_entity_poly.type
_entity_poly.pdbx_seq_one_letter_code
_entity_poly.pdbx_strand_id
1 'polypeptide(L)'
;MLSAFRTAARPAISRAVARRTAAAVPTGVRFMSVPAQETFEEFTKRYVSFFQEAEDLFEVQRGLNNCFAHDLVPAPEVIEAAVRASRRVDSYSTATRIFEGIKAKVENEKQYQAYLDELAPLRKELGITLKEELFTSS
;
A
#
# COMPACT_ATOMS: atom_id res chain seq x y z
N MET A 1 -59.00 72.21 46.74
CA MET A 1 -58.57 71.98 45.34
C MET A 1 -57.07 71.77 45.31
N LEU A 2 -56.60 70.51 45.37
CA LEU A 2 -55.18 70.17 45.22
C LEU A 2 -55.02 69.31 43.97
N SER A 3 -54.26 69.85 43.01
CA SER A 3 -53.84 69.20 41.78
C SER A 3 -52.74 68.19 42.10
N ALA A 4 -52.94 66.92 41.76
CA ALA A 4 -51.94 65.88 41.91
C ALA A 4 -51.19 65.68 40.59
N PHE A 5 -49.93 66.13 40.55
CA PHE A 5 -48.98 65.80 39.49
C PHE A 5 -48.69 64.29 39.49
N ARG A 6 -48.97 63.60 38.38
CA ARG A 6 -48.57 62.21 38.15
C ARG A 6 -47.15 62.18 37.58
N THR A 7 -46.18 61.78 38.38
CA THR A 7 -44.81 61.50 37.93
C THR A 7 -44.79 60.12 37.24
N ALA A 8 -44.40 60.07 35.97
CA ALA A 8 -44.23 58.82 35.23
C ALA A 8 -42.86 58.18 35.55
N ALA A 9 -42.86 56.96 36.09
CA ALA A 9 -41.64 56.19 36.32
C ALA A 9 -41.21 55.46 35.03
N ARG A 10 -39.98 55.69 34.57
CA ARG A 10 -39.35 54.92 33.47
C ARG A 10 -38.76 53.63 34.03
N PRO A 11 -38.91 52.46 33.38
CA PRO A 11 -38.27 51.24 33.85
C PRO A 11 -36.78 51.28 33.52
N ALA A 12 -35.94 50.97 34.51
CA ALA A 12 -34.52 50.73 34.29
C ALA A 12 -34.35 49.30 33.76
N ILE A 13 -34.01 49.15 32.49
CA ILE A 13 -33.68 47.84 31.90
C ILE A 13 -32.23 47.51 32.29
N SER A 14 -32.06 46.61 33.26
CA SER A 14 -30.75 46.03 33.58
C SER A 14 -30.35 45.05 32.46
N ARG A 15 -29.28 45.38 31.73
CA ARG A 15 -28.73 44.54 30.67
C ARG A 15 -27.81 43.50 31.32
N ALA A 16 -28.32 42.29 31.54
CA ALA A 16 -27.51 41.17 32.03
C ALA A 16 -26.42 40.83 31.00
N VAL A 17 -25.15 41.02 31.39
CA VAL A 17 -24.00 40.55 30.61
C VAL A 17 -23.83 39.08 30.91
N ALA A 18 -24.20 38.21 29.97
CA ALA A 18 -23.93 36.78 30.07
C ALA A 18 -22.40 36.55 30.08
N ARG A 19 -21.85 36.10 31.21
CA ARG A 19 -20.49 35.57 31.27
C ARG A 19 -20.42 34.33 30.37
N ARG A 20 -19.73 34.45 29.23
CA ARG A 20 -19.38 33.29 28.41
C ARG A 20 -18.40 32.43 29.21
N THR A 21 -18.85 31.28 29.70
CA THR A 21 -17.95 30.23 30.16
C THR A 21 -17.25 29.67 28.93
N ALA A 22 -15.92 29.77 28.87
CA ALA A 22 -15.16 29.08 27.84
C ALA A 22 -15.35 27.57 28.04
N ALA A 23 -16.06 26.90 27.14
CA ALA A 23 -16.18 25.45 27.15
C ALA A 23 -14.78 24.86 26.89
N ALA A 24 -14.33 23.95 27.76
CA ALA A 24 -13.08 23.22 27.53
C ALA A 24 -13.23 22.38 26.25
N VAL A 25 -12.34 22.61 25.28
CA VAL A 25 -12.26 21.80 24.06
C VAL A 25 -11.58 20.48 24.45
N PRO A 26 -12.22 19.31 24.30
CA PRO A 26 -11.56 18.05 24.59
C PRO A 26 -10.46 17.82 23.54
N THR A 27 -9.20 17.79 23.98
CA THR A 27 -8.09 17.32 23.15
C THR A 27 -8.19 15.80 23.03
N GLY A 28 -8.74 15.32 21.91
CA GLY A 28 -8.73 13.90 21.58
C GLY A 28 -7.31 13.41 21.37
N VAL A 29 -6.86 12.47 22.19
CA VAL A 29 -5.59 11.76 21.97
C VAL A 29 -5.82 10.75 20.85
N ARG A 30 -5.14 10.91 19.72
CA ARG A 30 -5.12 9.88 18.66
C ARG A 30 -4.08 8.83 19.04
N PHE A 31 -4.53 7.62 19.35
CA PHE A 31 -3.64 6.47 19.48
C PHE A 31 -3.15 6.08 18.09
N MET A 32 -1.88 6.36 17.80
CA MET A 32 -1.21 5.83 16.61
C MET A 32 -0.68 4.44 16.95
N SER A 33 -1.33 3.38 16.48
CA SER A 33 -0.74 2.04 16.52
C SER A 33 0.33 1.96 15.43
N VAL A 34 1.59 1.74 15.82
CA VAL A 34 2.62 1.30 14.87
C VAL A 34 2.23 -0.11 14.43
N PRO A 35 1.98 -0.38 13.14
CA PRO A 35 1.74 -1.74 12.68
C PRO A 35 2.93 -2.60 13.09
N ALA A 36 2.66 -3.75 13.72
CA ALA A 36 3.70 -4.74 13.95
C ALA A 36 4.32 -5.13 12.60
N GLN A 37 5.64 -5.38 12.60
CA GLN A 37 6.30 -5.88 11.40
C GLN A 37 5.69 -7.23 11.03
N GLU A 38 5.20 -7.33 9.79
CA GLU A 38 4.55 -8.55 9.32
C GLU A 38 5.56 -9.70 9.22
N THR A 39 5.06 -10.92 9.37
CA THR A 39 5.83 -12.13 9.14
C THR A 39 6.07 -12.38 7.65
N PHE A 40 7.07 -13.21 7.32
CA PHE A 40 7.33 -13.61 5.93
C PHE A 40 6.13 -14.29 5.25
N GLU A 41 5.37 -15.09 6.01
CA GLU A 41 4.17 -15.75 5.50
C GLU A 41 3.03 -14.77 5.20
N GLU A 42 2.84 -13.77 6.07
CA GLU A 42 1.84 -12.71 5.86
C GLU A 42 2.19 -11.84 4.66
N PHE A 43 3.48 -11.46 4.53
CA PHE A 43 4.01 -10.77 3.35
C PHE A 43 3.70 -11.56 2.07
N THR A 44 4.01 -12.86 2.09
CA THR A 44 3.80 -13.76 0.95
C THR A 44 2.33 -13.82 0.57
N LYS A 45 1.44 -14.10 1.52
CA LYS A 45 -0.02 -14.16 1.29
C LYS A 45 -0.57 -12.84 0.75
N ARG A 46 -0.10 -11.72 1.29
CA ARG A 46 -0.53 -10.38 0.87
C ARG A 46 -0.12 -10.09 -0.58
N TYR A 47 1.12 -10.37 -0.97
CA TYR A 47 1.55 -10.11 -2.35
C TYR A 47 1.01 -11.13 -3.36
N VAL A 48 0.83 -12.40 -2.99
CA VAL A 48 0.10 -13.37 -3.84
C VAL A 48 -1.30 -12.84 -4.14
N SER A 49 -2.04 -12.43 -3.11
CA SER A 49 -3.41 -11.89 -3.27
C SER A 49 -3.39 -10.62 -4.12
N PHE A 50 -2.47 -9.69 -3.85
CA PHE A 50 -2.31 -8.46 -4.62
C PHE A 50 -2.09 -8.73 -6.11
N PHE A 51 -1.17 -9.63 -6.47
CA PHE A 51 -0.92 -9.94 -7.88
C PHE A 51 -2.04 -10.75 -8.52
N GLN A 52 -2.81 -11.53 -7.76
CA GLN A 52 -4.01 -12.20 -8.29
C GLN A 52 -5.11 -11.19 -8.64
N GLU A 53 -5.24 -10.12 -7.85
CA GLU A 53 -6.25 -9.07 -8.01
C GLU A 53 -5.82 -7.92 -8.92
N ALA A 54 -4.53 -7.83 -9.29
CA ALA A 54 -4.03 -6.79 -10.18
C ALA A 54 -4.74 -6.81 -11.54
N GLU A 55 -5.42 -5.70 -11.87
CA GLU A 55 -6.28 -5.57 -13.05
C GLU A 55 -5.55 -5.02 -14.28
N ASP A 56 -4.52 -4.19 -14.07
CA ASP A 56 -3.82 -3.51 -15.16
C ASP A 56 -2.29 -3.55 -15.01
N LEU A 57 -1.60 -3.12 -16.07
CA LEU A 57 -0.14 -3.10 -16.11
C LEU A 57 0.48 -2.19 -15.05
N PHE A 58 -0.19 -1.08 -14.71
CA PHE A 58 0.31 -0.15 -13.72
C PHE A 58 0.33 -0.80 -12.33
N GLU A 59 -0.72 -1.52 -11.97
CA GLU A 59 -0.82 -2.23 -10.69
C GLU A 59 0.21 -3.35 -10.58
N VAL A 60 0.44 -4.11 -11.64
CA VAL A 60 1.51 -5.13 -11.67
C VAL A 60 2.87 -4.49 -11.45
N GLN A 61 3.19 -3.40 -12.16
CA GLN A 61 4.48 -2.71 -12.02
C GLN A 61 4.65 -2.06 -10.64
N ARG A 62 3.59 -1.45 -10.11
CA ARG A 62 3.56 -0.88 -8.75
C ARG A 62 3.78 -1.95 -7.70
N GLY A 63 3.09 -3.09 -7.83
CA GLY A 63 3.25 -4.25 -6.97
C GLY A 63 4.67 -4.77 -6.99
N LEU A 64 5.28 -4.92 -8.17
CA LEU A 64 6.66 -5.37 -8.31
C LEU A 64 7.66 -4.40 -7.67
N ASN A 65 7.53 -3.10 -7.94
CA ASN A 65 8.39 -2.08 -7.32
C ASN A 65 8.32 -2.12 -5.79
N ASN A 66 7.11 -2.24 -5.24
CA ASN A 66 6.91 -2.31 -3.79
C ASN A 66 7.37 -3.63 -3.19
N CYS A 67 7.12 -4.76 -3.85
CA CYS A 67 7.49 -6.09 -3.39
C CYS A 67 9.02 -6.26 -3.34
N PHE A 68 9.72 -5.85 -4.41
CA PHE A 68 11.18 -5.97 -4.50
C PHE A 68 11.94 -4.91 -3.68
N ALA A 69 11.26 -3.89 -3.14
CA ALA A 69 11.88 -2.87 -2.28
C ALA A 69 12.17 -3.36 -0.85
N HIS A 70 11.53 -4.46 -0.39
CA HIS A 70 11.74 -4.99 0.96
C HIS A 70 13.09 -5.70 1.09
N ASP A 71 13.64 -5.75 2.30
CA ASP A 71 14.91 -6.43 2.60
C ASP A 71 14.73 -7.95 2.76
N LEU A 72 14.13 -8.56 1.73
CA LEU A 72 13.93 -9.99 1.59
C LEU A 72 13.81 -10.34 0.11
N VAL A 73 13.98 -11.62 -0.22
CA VAL A 73 13.67 -12.14 -1.56
C VAL A 73 12.23 -12.68 -1.53
N PRO A 74 11.34 -12.26 -2.46
CA PRO A 74 9.96 -12.74 -2.50
C PRO A 74 9.88 -14.24 -2.73
N ALA A 75 8.96 -14.93 -2.04
CA ALA A 75 8.75 -16.37 -2.19
C ALA A 75 8.40 -16.75 -3.64
N PRO A 76 8.73 -17.98 -4.10
CA PRO A 76 8.39 -18.48 -5.44
C PRO A 76 6.91 -18.33 -5.80
N GLU A 77 5.99 -18.53 -4.84
CA GLU A 77 4.54 -18.34 -5.04
C GLU A 77 4.16 -16.88 -5.38
N VAL A 78 4.87 -15.90 -4.80
CA VAL A 78 4.68 -14.48 -5.14
C VAL A 78 5.13 -14.23 -6.59
N ILE A 79 6.26 -14.83 -6.97
CA ILE A 79 6.79 -14.72 -8.34
C ILE A 79 5.83 -15.36 -9.34
N GLU A 80 5.30 -16.54 -9.05
CA GLU A 80 4.31 -17.19 -9.90
C GLU A 80 3.08 -16.29 -10.07
N ALA A 81 2.53 -15.75 -8.98
CA ALA A 81 1.39 -14.84 -9.04
C ALA A 81 1.69 -13.60 -9.90
N ALA A 82 2.87 -12.99 -9.73
CA ALA A 82 3.28 -11.81 -10.49
C ALA A 82 3.51 -12.10 -11.98
N VAL A 83 4.07 -13.26 -12.32
CA VAL A 83 4.27 -13.70 -13.70
C VAL A 83 2.92 -14.00 -14.38
N ARG A 84 2.01 -14.69 -13.68
CA ARG A 84 0.65 -14.91 -14.18
C ARG A 84 -0.11 -13.60 -14.33
N ALA A 85 0.07 -12.64 -13.41
CA ALA A 85 -0.48 -11.29 -13.54
C ALA A 85 0.05 -10.58 -14.78
N SER A 86 1.37 -10.63 -15.01
CA SER A 86 2.01 -10.07 -16.21
C SER A 86 1.44 -10.68 -17.49
N ARG A 87 1.09 -11.97 -17.48
CA ARG A 87 0.41 -12.63 -18.60
C ARG A 87 -1.02 -12.14 -18.79
N ARG A 88 -1.80 -11.94 -17.73
CA ARG A 88 -3.18 -11.43 -17.82
C ARG A 88 -3.24 -10.02 -18.42
N VAL A 89 -2.23 -9.19 -18.17
CA VAL A 89 -2.12 -7.82 -18.69
C VAL A 89 -1.26 -7.73 -19.97
N ASP A 90 -1.01 -8.87 -20.64
CA ASP A 90 -0.28 -8.98 -21.91
C ASP A 90 1.13 -8.34 -21.93
N SER A 91 1.82 -8.31 -20.78
CA SER A 91 3.18 -7.75 -20.68
C SER A 91 4.26 -8.83 -20.59
N TYR A 92 4.73 -9.28 -21.75
CA TYR A 92 5.83 -10.24 -21.85
C TYR A 92 7.15 -9.69 -21.26
N SER A 93 7.47 -8.42 -21.55
CA SER A 93 8.70 -7.78 -21.08
C SER A 93 8.74 -7.68 -19.55
N THR A 94 7.60 -7.43 -18.90
CA THR A 94 7.51 -7.47 -17.44
C THR A 94 7.76 -8.88 -16.91
N ALA A 95 7.18 -9.92 -17.52
CA ALA A 95 7.41 -11.31 -17.12
C ALA A 95 8.89 -11.71 -17.17
N THR A 96 9.60 -11.38 -18.26
CA THR A 96 11.06 -11.62 -18.36
C THR A 96 11.83 -10.79 -17.33
N ARG A 97 11.47 -9.52 -17.12
CA ARG A 97 12.15 -8.62 -16.19
C ARG A 97 12.02 -9.06 -14.72
N ILE A 98 10.95 -9.75 -14.35
CA ILE A 98 10.79 -10.33 -13.01
C ILE A 98 11.95 -11.27 -12.67
N PHE A 99 12.37 -12.14 -13.60
CA PHE A 99 13.49 -13.05 -13.37
C PHE A 99 14.83 -12.31 -13.24
N GLU A 100 15.03 -11.23 -13.99
CA GLU A 100 16.20 -10.35 -13.77
C GLU A 100 16.16 -9.70 -12.38
N GLY A 101 14.97 -9.30 -11.92
CA GLY A 101 14.75 -8.77 -10.58
C GLY A 101 15.17 -9.77 -9.51
N ILE A 102 14.78 -11.05 -9.66
CA ILE A 102 15.19 -12.12 -8.73
C ILE A 102 16.71 -12.26 -8.74
N LYS A 103 17.33 -12.34 -9.92
CA LYS A 103 18.80 -12.45 -10.05
C LYS A 103 19.53 -11.30 -9.35
N ALA A 104 19.01 -10.08 -9.45
CA ALA A 104 19.58 -8.91 -8.79
C ALA A 104 19.33 -8.86 -7.27
N LYS A 105 18.30 -9.58 -6.78
CA LYS A 105 17.88 -9.57 -5.38
C LYS A 105 18.50 -10.70 -4.55
N VAL A 106 18.83 -11.84 -5.16
CA VAL A 106 19.48 -12.95 -4.46
C VAL A 106 20.97 -12.71 -4.27
N GLU A 107 21.55 -13.35 -3.25
CA GLU A 107 22.96 -13.14 -2.87
C GLU A 107 23.94 -13.93 -3.75
N ASN A 108 23.48 -15.01 -4.39
CA ASN A 108 24.34 -15.89 -5.17
C ASN A 108 23.59 -16.63 -6.28
N GLU A 109 24.37 -17.14 -7.24
CA GLU A 109 23.86 -17.85 -8.41
C GLU A 109 23.10 -19.14 -8.04
N LYS A 110 23.49 -19.82 -6.95
CA LYS A 110 22.81 -21.04 -6.51
C LYS A 110 21.36 -20.77 -6.08
N GLN A 111 21.11 -19.67 -5.39
CA GLN A 111 19.76 -19.25 -5.05
C GLN A 111 18.95 -18.89 -6.30
N TYR A 112 19.55 -18.15 -7.23
CA TYR A 112 18.88 -17.84 -8.50
C TYR A 112 18.49 -19.13 -9.25
N GLN A 113 19.41 -20.10 -9.33
CA GLN A 113 19.15 -21.38 -9.98
C GLN A 113 18.02 -22.15 -9.31
N ALA A 114 17.91 -22.12 -7.98
CA ALA A 114 16.79 -22.75 -7.27
C ALA A 114 15.43 -22.15 -7.69
N TYR A 115 15.33 -20.82 -7.85
CA TYR A 115 14.13 -20.19 -8.41
C TYR A 115 13.86 -20.63 -9.84
N LEU A 116 14.90 -20.74 -10.68
CA LEU A 116 14.74 -21.17 -12.07
C LEU A 116 14.23 -22.61 -12.15
N ASP A 117 14.73 -23.49 -11.29
CA ASP A 117 14.33 -24.90 -11.25
C ASP A 117 12.88 -25.04 -10.78
N GLU A 118 12.50 -24.33 -9.70
CA GLU A 118 11.15 -24.34 -9.15
C GLU A 118 10.11 -23.75 -10.12
N LEU A 119 10.46 -22.65 -10.79
CA LEU A 119 9.58 -21.95 -11.73
C LEU A 119 9.71 -22.44 -13.19
N ALA A 120 10.52 -23.48 -13.44
CA ALA A 120 10.70 -24.05 -14.77
C ALA A 120 9.37 -24.51 -15.41
N PRO A 121 8.43 -25.18 -14.69
CA PRO A 121 7.13 -25.55 -15.26
C PRO A 121 6.34 -24.32 -15.73
N LEU A 122 6.28 -23.27 -14.90
CA LEU A 122 5.58 -22.02 -15.22
C LEU A 122 6.20 -21.32 -16.44
N ARG A 123 7.53 -21.25 -16.50
CA ARG A 123 8.23 -20.66 -17.64
C ARG A 123 7.93 -21.40 -18.94
N LYS A 124 7.90 -22.73 -18.91
CA LYS A 124 7.57 -23.57 -20.08
C LYS A 124 6.11 -23.41 -20.48
N GLU A 125 5.19 -23.40 -19.52
CA GLU A 125 3.75 -23.18 -19.73
C GLU A 125 3.49 -21.85 -20.45
N LEU A 126 4.14 -20.78 -19.99
CA LEU A 126 3.88 -19.41 -20.46
C LEU A 126 4.86 -18.93 -21.56
N GLY A 127 5.81 -19.77 -21.96
CA GLY A 127 6.79 -19.44 -23.00
C GLY A 127 7.75 -18.30 -22.63
N ILE A 128 8.14 -18.18 -21.35
CA ILE A 128 8.98 -17.09 -20.86
C ILE A 128 10.46 -17.44 -21.05
N THR A 129 11.12 -16.62 -21.87
CA THR A 129 12.56 -16.70 -22.15
C THR A 129 13.30 -15.78 -21.18
N LEU A 130 14.43 -16.25 -20.64
CA LEU A 130 15.27 -15.42 -19.78
C LEU A 130 16.07 -14.41 -20.59
N LYS A 131 16.50 -13.34 -19.94
CA LYS A 131 17.40 -12.35 -20.56
C LYS A 131 18.69 -12.99 -21.09
N GLU A 132 19.27 -13.92 -20.34
CA GLU A 132 20.51 -14.62 -20.71
C GLU A 132 20.33 -15.48 -21.98
N GLU A 133 19.12 -15.97 -22.20
CA GLU A 133 18.76 -16.76 -23.39
C GLU A 133 18.45 -15.84 -24.60
N LEU A 134 17.87 -14.66 -24.36
CA LEU A 134 17.55 -13.67 -25.40
C LEU A 134 18.77 -12.94 -25.94
N PHE A 135 19.70 -12.58 -25.05
CA PHE A 135 20.89 -11.81 -25.38
C PHE A 135 22.11 -12.65 -25.01
N THR A 136 22.48 -13.58 -25.90
CA THR A 136 23.78 -14.25 -25.80
C THR A 136 24.86 -13.19 -25.96
N SER A 137 25.70 -13.02 -24.94
CA SER A 137 26.85 -12.12 -25.00
C SER A 137 27.69 -12.45 -26.23
N SER A 138 27.73 -11.54 -27.20
CA SER A 138 28.77 -11.50 -28.24
C SER A 138 29.98 -10.74 -27.73
#